data_AF-U7VAX5-F1
#
_entry.id   AF-U7VAX5-F1
#
_cell.length_a   1.000
_cell.length_b   1.000
_cell.length_c   1.000
_cell.angle_alpha   90.00
_cell.angle_beta   90.00
_cell.angle_gamma   90.00
#
_symmetry.space_group_name_H-M   'P 1'
#
loop_
_entity.id
_entity.type
_entity.pdbx_description
1 polymer ?
#
loop_
_entity_poly.entity_id
_entity_poly.type
_entity_poly.pdbx_seq_one_letter_code
_entity_poly.pdbx_strand_id
1 'polypeptide(L)'
;MVYPFDVMHDAERTIGFRIEESSGSKVAIATDLGYIDNTVREAFREVDVMVIECNYDYHKLMDCSYPWDLKARVKSRNGHLSNNDCARFIRESHHEKLKKVYLAHMSKDSNDPKLAIDAVLDELLRHNIDISVEIAQQDVCSKLIKF
;
A
#
# COMPACT_ATOMS: atom_id res chain seq x y z
N MET A 1 7.97 -20.23 1.31
CA MET A 1 7.73 -20.18 -0.14
C MET A 1 7.54 -18.73 -0.56
N VAL A 2 7.97 -18.38 -1.78
CA VAL A 2 7.84 -17.01 -2.33
C VAL A 2 7.01 -17.11 -3.61
N TYR A 3 5.95 -16.32 -3.69
CA TYR A 3 5.02 -16.28 -4.82
C TYR A 3 5.03 -14.86 -5.41
N PRO A 4 5.67 -14.65 -6.58
CA PRO A 4 5.60 -13.38 -7.26
C PRO A 4 4.24 -13.19 -7.93
N PHE A 5 3.79 -11.95 -8.05
CA PHE A 5 2.59 -11.59 -8.79
C PHE A 5 2.78 -10.28 -9.52
N ASP A 6 2.19 -10.12 -10.71
CA ASP A 6 2.32 -8.91 -11.49
C ASP A 6 1.48 -7.77 -10.88
N VAL A 7 1.99 -6.55 -10.98
CA VAL A 7 1.28 -5.33 -10.58
C VAL A 7 1.21 -4.36 -11.75
N MET A 8 0.18 -3.52 -11.75
CA MET A 8 0.01 -2.48 -12.75
C MET A 8 0.91 -1.28 -12.41
N HIS A 9 1.96 -1.07 -13.19
CA HIS A 9 2.89 0.06 -13.09
C HIS A 9 3.43 0.40 -14.49
N ASP A 10 4.20 1.49 -14.63
CA ASP A 10 4.65 2.01 -15.92
C ASP A 10 6.06 1.55 -16.33
N ALA A 11 6.58 0.53 -15.64
CA ALA A 11 7.71 -0.26 -16.10
C ALA A 11 7.25 -1.45 -16.98
N GLU A 12 8.18 -2.07 -17.70
CA GLU A 12 7.91 -3.23 -18.57
C GLU A 12 7.26 -4.40 -17.80
N ARG A 13 7.76 -4.66 -16.59
CA ARG A 13 7.17 -5.61 -15.65
C ARG A 13 7.54 -5.25 -14.22
N THR A 14 6.53 -5.02 -13.39
CA THR A 14 6.68 -4.82 -11.95
C THR A 14 6.00 -5.96 -11.21
N ILE A 15 6.63 -6.43 -10.13
CA ILE A 15 6.15 -7.57 -9.35
C ILE A 15 6.02 -7.23 -7.87
N GLY A 16 4.93 -7.67 -7.27
CA GLY A 16 4.81 -7.84 -5.83
C GLY A 16 5.17 -9.26 -5.40
N PHE A 17 5.29 -9.47 -4.10
CA PHE A 17 5.63 -10.77 -3.52
C PHE A 17 4.69 -11.12 -2.37
N ARG A 18 4.20 -12.37 -2.39
CA ARG A 18 3.63 -13.02 -1.22
C ARG A 18 4.65 -14.03 -0.70
N ILE A 19 4.96 -13.94 0.57
CA ILE A 19 5.92 -14.80 1.26
C ILE A 19 5.16 -15.57 2.33
N GLU A 20 5.26 -16.89 2.28
CA GLU A 20 4.61 -17.78 3.23
C GLU A 20 5.66 -18.64 3.94
N GLU A 21 5.65 -18.64 5.25
CA GLU A 21 6.54 -19.49 6.06
C GLU A 21 5.87 -20.83 6.36
N SER A 22 6.68 -21.87 6.63
CA SER A 22 6.19 -23.22 6.88
C SER A 22 5.25 -23.32 8.09
N SER A 23 5.41 -22.46 9.11
CA SER A 23 4.46 -22.41 10.24
C SER A 23 3.11 -21.78 9.89
N GLY A 24 2.98 -21.19 8.70
CA GLY A 24 1.73 -20.65 8.17
C GLY A 24 1.63 -19.13 8.20
N SER A 25 2.64 -18.39 8.69
CA SER A 25 2.67 -16.93 8.61
C SER A 25 2.86 -16.43 7.18
N LYS A 26 2.11 -15.38 6.82
CA LYS A 26 2.03 -14.85 5.46
C LYS A 26 2.23 -13.34 5.44
N VAL A 27 3.06 -12.88 4.52
CA VAL A 27 3.30 -11.45 4.26
C VAL A 27 3.11 -11.18 2.78
N ALA A 28 2.39 -10.12 2.43
CA ALA A 28 2.36 -9.61 1.05
C ALA A 28 2.96 -8.22 0.98
N ILE A 29 3.77 -8.00 -0.06
CA ILE A 29 4.49 -6.76 -0.33
C ILE A 29 4.23 -6.34 -1.77
N ALA A 30 3.73 -5.12 -1.96
CA ALA A 30 3.62 -4.49 -3.28
C ALA A 30 3.83 -2.98 -3.17
N THR A 31 4.93 -2.52 -3.77
CA THR A 31 5.21 -1.12 -4.08
C THR A 31 5.19 -0.95 -5.59
N ASP A 32 5.20 0.29 -6.08
CA ASP A 32 5.04 0.61 -7.49
C ASP A 32 3.75 -0.02 -8.04
N LEU A 33 2.61 0.40 -7.48
CA LEU A 33 1.31 -0.24 -7.64
C LEU A 33 0.25 0.78 -7.98
N GLY A 34 -0.05 0.98 -9.25
CA GLY A 34 -1.06 1.95 -9.70
C GLY A 34 -2.52 1.50 -9.56
N TYR A 35 -2.77 0.19 -9.43
CA TYR A 35 -4.13 -0.33 -9.41
C TYR A 35 -4.27 -1.69 -8.71
N ILE A 36 -5.31 -1.81 -7.88
CA ILE A 36 -5.69 -3.07 -7.21
C ILE A 36 -6.62 -3.89 -8.12
N ASP A 37 -6.05 -4.83 -8.86
CA ASP A 37 -6.79 -5.83 -9.64
C ASP A 37 -7.05 -7.11 -8.82
N ASN A 38 -7.58 -8.15 -9.46
CA ASN A 38 -7.86 -9.41 -8.78
C ASN A 38 -6.60 -10.19 -8.40
N THR A 39 -5.52 -10.04 -9.18
CA THR A 39 -4.23 -10.67 -8.90
C THR A 39 -3.68 -10.14 -7.57
N VAL A 40 -3.70 -8.81 -7.40
CA VAL A 40 -3.28 -8.14 -6.16
C VAL A 40 -4.20 -8.54 -5.00
N ARG A 41 -5.53 -8.55 -5.19
CA ARG A 41 -6.48 -8.98 -4.14
C ARG A 41 -6.18 -10.39 -3.64
N GLU A 42 -5.95 -11.34 -4.54
CA GLU A 42 -5.67 -12.73 -4.15
C GLU A 42 -4.30 -12.85 -3.47
N ALA A 43 -3.29 -12.13 -3.94
CA ALA A 43 -1.96 -12.13 -3.32
C ALA A 43 -1.99 -11.66 -1.86
N PHE A 44 -2.79 -10.62 -1.56
CA PHE A 44 -2.95 -10.07 -0.21
C PHE A 44 -4.01 -10.80 0.64
N ARG A 45 -4.70 -11.80 0.09
CA ARG A 45 -5.74 -12.53 0.81
C ARG A 45 -5.19 -13.29 2.01
N GLU A 46 -5.80 -13.11 3.17
CA GLU A 46 -5.47 -13.80 4.42
C GLU A 46 -4.01 -13.65 4.87
N VAL A 47 -3.34 -12.55 4.52
CA VAL A 47 -1.99 -12.26 5.02
C VAL A 47 -2.02 -11.75 6.45
N ASP A 48 -0.99 -12.07 7.24
CA ASP A 48 -0.82 -11.56 8.60
C ASP A 48 -0.22 -10.14 8.59
N VAL A 49 0.58 -9.82 7.56
CA VAL A 49 1.17 -8.49 7.37
C VAL A 49 1.03 -8.03 5.93
N MET A 50 0.58 -6.79 5.75
CA MET A 50 0.55 -6.10 4.47
C MET A 50 1.66 -5.05 4.42
N VAL A 51 2.43 -5.00 3.33
CA VAL A 51 3.28 -3.86 2.97
C VAL A 51 2.79 -3.36 1.63
N ILE A 52 2.14 -2.20 1.64
CA ILE A 52 1.35 -1.73 0.50
C ILE A 52 1.70 -0.29 0.16
N GLU A 53 1.73 0.02 -1.14
CA GLU A 53 1.93 1.38 -1.62
C GLU A 53 0.87 2.35 -1.07
N CYS A 54 1.32 3.52 -0.63
CA CYS A 54 0.50 4.65 -0.21
C CYS A 54 1.19 5.93 -0.68
N ASN A 55 1.16 6.16 -1.99
CA ASN A 55 2.14 7.01 -2.66
C ASN A 55 1.78 8.48 -2.60
N TYR A 56 0.54 8.86 -2.91
CA TYR A 56 0.16 10.26 -3.03
C TYR A 56 -1.19 10.59 -2.39
N ASP A 57 -1.30 11.82 -1.90
CA ASP A 57 -2.58 12.47 -1.65
C ASP A 57 -3.02 13.19 -2.93
N TYR A 58 -4.30 13.07 -3.31
CA TYR A 58 -4.79 13.60 -4.58
C TYR A 58 -4.65 15.13 -4.66
N HIS A 59 -4.95 15.83 -3.57
CA HIS A 59 -4.88 17.30 -3.55
C HIS A 59 -3.42 17.76 -3.61
N LYS A 60 -2.53 17.16 -2.81
CA LYS A 60 -1.09 17.48 -2.90
C LYS A 60 -0.51 17.16 -4.28
N LEU A 61 -0.93 16.05 -4.92
CA LEU A 61 -0.51 15.74 -6.28
C LEU A 61 -0.94 16.83 -7.27
N MET A 62 -2.16 17.35 -7.13
CA MET A 62 -2.67 18.41 -7.99
C MET A 62 -1.98 19.76 -7.76
N ASP A 63 -1.59 20.05 -6.52
CA ASP A 63 -1.00 21.33 -6.12
C ASP A 63 0.54 21.37 -6.25
N CYS A 64 1.20 20.23 -6.32
CA CYS A 64 2.67 20.17 -6.46
C CYS A 64 3.17 20.70 -7.82
N SER A 65 4.48 20.90 -7.92
CA SER A 65 5.16 21.48 -9.09
C SER A 65 5.28 20.55 -10.30
N TYR A 66 4.78 19.31 -10.22
CA TYR A 66 4.85 18.37 -11.33
C TYR A 66 4.15 18.91 -12.60
N PRO A 67 4.75 18.72 -13.78
CA PRO A 67 4.06 18.94 -15.04
C PRO A 67 2.80 18.09 -15.15
N TRP A 68 1.84 18.51 -15.97
CA TRP A 68 0.54 17.85 -16.07
C TRP A 68 0.65 16.38 -16.49
N ASP A 69 1.55 16.07 -17.43
CA ASP A 69 1.77 14.70 -17.89
C ASP A 69 2.28 13.78 -16.76
N LEU A 70 3.12 14.32 -15.86
CA LEU A 70 3.60 13.57 -14.70
C LEU A 70 2.47 13.35 -13.68
N LYS A 71 1.63 14.36 -13.41
CA LYS A 71 0.45 14.21 -12.55
C LYS A 71 -0.52 13.16 -13.13
N ALA A 72 -0.73 13.18 -14.44
CA ALA A 72 -1.56 12.22 -15.15
C ALA A 72 -0.98 10.79 -15.05
N ARG A 73 0.34 10.63 -15.21
CA ARG A 73 1.05 9.35 -15.06
C ARG A 73 0.89 8.79 -13.65
N VAL A 74 1.21 9.58 -12.62
CA VAL A 74 1.17 9.16 -11.20
C VAL A 74 -0.22 8.66 -10.81
N LYS A 75 -1.30 9.35 -11.19
CA LYS A 75 -2.67 8.96 -10.83
C LYS A 75 -3.33 7.96 -11.79
N SER A 76 -2.58 7.43 -12.76
CA SER A 76 -3.10 6.44 -13.71
C SER A 76 -3.08 5.04 -13.09
N ARG A 77 -3.77 4.09 -13.73
CA ARG A 77 -3.76 2.68 -13.32
C ARG A 77 -2.37 2.04 -13.40
N ASN A 78 -1.46 2.61 -14.19
CA ASN A 78 -0.07 2.19 -14.31
C ASN A 78 0.87 3.14 -13.54
N GLY A 79 0.35 4.06 -12.74
CA GLY A 79 1.14 4.96 -11.92
C GLY A 79 1.35 4.37 -10.53
N HIS A 80 0.79 5.07 -9.55
CA HIS A 80 0.91 4.74 -8.14
C HIS A 80 -0.43 4.70 -7.42
N LEU A 81 -0.46 4.08 -6.23
CA LEU A 81 -1.66 3.98 -5.42
C LEU A 81 -1.88 5.26 -4.61
N SER A 82 -3.10 5.81 -4.67
CA SER A 82 -3.48 6.92 -3.80
C SER A 82 -3.67 6.47 -2.35
N ASN A 83 -3.55 7.41 -1.40
CA ASN A 83 -3.82 7.14 0.01
C ASN A 83 -5.23 6.57 0.22
N ASN A 84 -6.23 7.09 -0.49
CA ASN A 84 -7.63 6.67 -0.37
C ASN A 84 -7.88 5.27 -0.94
N ASP A 85 -7.24 4.94 -2.07
CA ASP A 85 -7.35 3.61 -2.66
C ASP A 85 -6.63 2.56 -1.79
N CYS A 86 -5.49 2.94 -1.21
CA CYS A 86 -4.77 2.14 -0.22
C CYS A 86 -5.66 1.87 1.01
N ALA A 87 -6.24 2.91 1.61
CA ALA A 87 -7.15 2.81 2.75
C ALA A 87 -8.34 1.88 2.48
N ARG A 88 -9.01 2.06 1.34
CA ARG A 88 -10.12 1.21 0.93
C ARG A 88 -9.70 -0.25 0.75
N PHE A 89 -8.52 -0.49 0.18
CA PHE A 89 -8.02 -1.85 -0.01
C PHE A 89 -7.64 -2.54 1.30
N ILE A 90 -7.07 -1.81 2.26
CA ILE A 90 -6.78 -2.33 3.61
C ILE A 90 -8.09 -2.74 4.28
N ARG A 91 -9.12 -1.89 4.23
CA ARG A 91 -10.45 -2.19 4.75
C ARG A 91 -11.05 -3.45 4.10
N GLU A 92 -10.95 -3.58 2.77
CA GLU A 92 -11.45 -4.76 2.03
C GLU A 92 -10.67 -6.04 2.33
N SER A 93 -9.38 -5.91 2.65
CA SER A 93 -8.49 -7.02 2.95
C SER A 93 -8.47 -7.38 4.44
N HIS A 94 -9.20 -6.65 5.29
CA HIS A 94 -9.18 -6.87 6.72
C HIS A 94 -9.84 -8.20 7.09
N HIS A 95 -9.17 -8.95 7.95
CA HIS A 95 -9.63 -10.19 8.58
C HIS A 95 -8.96 -10.34 9.94
N GLU A 96 -9.46 -11.28 10.76
CA GLU A 96 -9.03 -11.44 12.16
C GLU A 96 -7.53 -11.74 12.36
N LYS A 97 -6.86 -12.32 11.35
CA LYS A 97 -5.42 -12.65 11.45
C LYS A 97 -4.52 -11.52 10.93
N LEU A 98 -5.07 -10.47 10.32
CA LEU A 98 -4.26 -9.37 9.84
C LEU A 98 -3.74 -8.54 11.03
N LYS A 99 -2.45 -8.68 11.35
CA LYS A 99 -1.83 -8.09 12.54
C LYS A 99 -1.28 -6.68 12.30
N LYS A 100 -0.79 -6.41 11.09
CA LYS A 100 -0.09 -5.16 10.78
C LYS A 100 -0.21 -4.74 9.32
N VAL A 101 -0.32 -3.44 9.10
CA VAL A 101 -0.16 -2.81 7.78
C VAL A 101 1.00 -1.82 7.81
N TYR A 102 1.87 -1.91 6.82
CA TYR A 102 2.90 -0.93 6.50
C TYR A 102 2.51 -0.13 5.27
N LEU A 103 2.43 1.18 5.42
CA LEU A 103 2.25 2.13 4.33
C LEU A 103 3.64 2.43 3.75
N ALA A 104 3.87 2.01 2.52
CA ALA A 104 5.17 2.08 1.87
C ALA A 104 5.15 2.99 0.63
N HIS A 105 6.35 3.31 0.16
CA HIS A 105 6.57 3.97 -1.13
C HIS A 105 5.86 5.32 -1.29
N MET A 106 5.97 6.16 -0.25
CA MET A 106 5.38 7.49 -0.19
C MET A 106 6.18 8.51 -1.00
N SER A 107 5.50 9.30 -1.84
CA SER A 107 6.08 10.42 -2.57
C SER A 107 6.48 11.56 -1.63
N LYS A 108 7.67 12.13 -1.85
CA LYS A 108 8.15 13.31 -1.08
C LYS A 108 7.45 14.61 -1.51
N ASP A 109 7.05 14.69 -2.78
CA ASP A 109 6.53 15.92 -3.37
C ASP A 109 5.00 15.99 -3.35
N SER A 110 4.33 14.84 -3.50
CA SER A 110 2.87 14.75 -3.66
C SER A 110 2.16 14.03 -2.50
N ASN A 111 2.82 13.92 -1.34
CA ASN A 111 2.20 13.33 -0.16
C ASN A 111 2.66 14.01 1.14
N ASP A 112 2.05 13.60 2.24
CA ASP A 112 2.43 13.94 3.60
C ASP A 112 2.23 12.69 4.48
N PRO A 113 3.19 12.32 5.35
CA PRO A 113 3.01 11.21 6.27
C PRO A 113 1.72 11.32 7.11
N LYS A 114 1.36 12.54 7.53
CA LYS A 114 0.15 12.77 8.30
C LYS A 114 -1.11 12.53 7.48
N LEU A 115 -1.16 13.01 6.23
CA LEU A 115 -2.32 12.78 5.37
C LEU A 115 -2.49 11.30 5.01
N ALA A 116 -1.39 10.60 4.78
CA ALA A 116 -1.42 9.16 4.49
C ALA A 116 -1.98 8.36 5.68
N ILE A 117 -1.50 8.64 6.91
CA ILE A 117 -2.00 7.93 8.09
C ILE A 117 -3.44 8.33 8.41
N ASP A 118 -3.79 9.61 8.32
CA ASP A 118 -5.15 10.09 8.61
C ASP A 118 -6.16 9.49 7.62
N ALA A 119 -5.85 9.45 6.32
CA ALA A 119 -6.71 8.84 5.31
C ALA A 119 -7.00 7.36 5.58
N VAL A 120 -5.97 6.61 6.01
CA VAL A 120 -6.11 5.19 6.34
C VAL A 120 -6.88 5.01 7.65
N LEU A 121 -6.51 5.70 8.72
CA LEU A 121 -7.17 5.55 10.01
C LEU A 121 -8.63 6.00 9.97
N ASP A 122 -8.96 7.09 9.26
CA ASP A 122 -10.34 7.55 9.10
C ASP A 122 -11.22 6.51 8.42
N GLU A 123 -10.72 5.86 7.36
CA GLU A 123 -11.45 4.80 6.66
C GLU A 123 -11.66 3.60 7.60
N LEU A 124 -10.64 3.17 8.32
CA LEU A 124 -10.74 2.01 9.22
C LEU A 124 -11.67 2.29 10.41
N LEU A 125 -11.59 3.49 11.01
CA LEU A 125 -12.45 3.92 12.11
C LEU A 125 -13.93 3.95 11.72
N ARG A 126 -14.27 4.47 10.53
CA ARG A 126 -15.65 4.46 10.01
C ARG A 126 -16.23 3.06 9.88
N HIS A 127 -15.37 2.06 9.74
CA HIS A 127 -15.73 0.65 9.59
C HIS A 127 -15.51 -0.17 10.87
N ASN A 128 -15.21 0.48 12.01
CA ASN A 128 -14.90 -0.17 13.30
C ASN A 128 -13.76 -1.20 13.20
N ILE A 129 -12.77 -0.92 12.34
CA ILE A 129 -11.57 -1.75 12.20
C ILE A 129 -10.46 -1.15 13.04
N ASP A 130 -9.95 -1.92 14.00
CA ASP A 130 -8.79 -1.57 14.81
C ASP A 130 -7.61 -2.47 14.43
N ILE A 131 -6.59 -1.88 13.82
CA ILE A 131 -5.39 -2.59 13.37
C ILE A 131 -4.17 -1.66 13.46
N SER A 132 -3.01 -2.25 13.77
CA SER A 132 -1.75 -1.51 13.79
C SER A 132 -1.30 -1.13 12.38
N VAL A 133 -1.34 0.17 12.09
CA VAL A 133 -0.81 0.78 10.86
C VAL A 133 0.48 1.54 11.17
N GLU A 134 1.49 1.39 10.33
CA GLU A 134 2.77 2.10 10.46
C GLU A 134 3.26 2.59 9.09
N ILE A 135 3.86 3.77 9.04
CA ILE A 135 4.52 4.26 7.83
C ILE A 135 5.94 3.69 7.78
N ALA A 136 6.26 2.96 6.71
CA ALA A 136 7.61 2.54 6.41
C ALA A 136 8.39 3.74 5.85
N GLN A 137 9.15 4.40 6.72
CA GLN A 137 9.94 5.58 6.34
C GLN A 137 11.10 5.18 5.43
N GLN A 138 11.49 6.08 4.52
CA GLN A 138 12.56 5.81 3.56
C GLN A 138 13.94 5.67 4.21
N ASP A 139 14.17 6.43 5.29
CA ASP A 139 15.50 6.58 5.89
C ASP A 139 15.60 5.97 7.30
N VAL A 140 14.55 5.28 7.77
CA VAL A 140 14.46 4.74 9.13
C VAL A 140 13.92 3.31 9.10
N CYS A 141 14.64 2.40 9.75
CA CYS A 141 14.19 1.02 9.90
C CYS A 141 12.97 0.94 10.83
N SER A 142 11.90 0.29 10.34
CA SER A 142 10.73 -0.04 11.16
C SER A 142 11.08 -1.00 12.30
N LYS A 143 10.26 -1.00 13.34
CA LYS A 143 10.44 -1.93 14.46
C LYS A 143 10.20 -3.36 14.01
N LEU A 144 10.99 -4.28 14.57
CA LEU A 144 10.80 -5.71 14.35
C LEU A 144 9.42 -6.16 14.85
N ILE A 145 8.67 -6.85 13.99
CA ILE A 145 7.44 -7.56 14.38
C ILE A 145 7.80 -8.98 14.79
N LYS A 146 7.23 -9.41 15.92
CA LYS A 146 7.26 -10.81 16.36
C LYS A 146 5.87 -11.42 16.14
N PHE A 147 5.84 -12.60 15.54
CA PHE A 147 4.61 -13.33 15.24
C PHE A 147 4.18 -14.25 16.37
#